data_AF-A0AAU4MVB7-F1
#
_entry.id   AF-A0AAU4MVB7-F1
#
_cell.length_a   1.000
_cell.length_b   1.000
_cell.length_c   1.000
_cell.angle_alpha   90.00
_cell.angle_beta   90.00
_cell.angle_gamma   90.00
#
_symmetry.space_group_name_H-M   'P 1'
#
loop_
_entity.id
_entity.type
_entity.pdbx_description
1 polymer ?
#
loop_
_entity_poly.entity_id
_entity_poly.type
_entity_poly.pdbx_seq_one_letter_code
_entity_poly.pdbx_strand_id
1 'polypeptide(L)' 'MYEREDSPVLDALIFADMTTGPAGERFDFGRRIDEILVRYEPGSEVHTAISKTRPYLEGAVDRTLARLDDQSM' A
#
# COMPACT_ATOMS: atom_id res chain seq x y z
N MET A 1 0.74 22.21 10.26
CA MET A 1 0.24 21.00 9.59
C MET A 1 0.87 20.99 8.21
N TYR A 2 1.51 19.90 7.79
CA TYR A 2 2.08 19.81 6.44
C TYR A 2 0.99 19.41 5.46
N GLU A 3 1.06 19.95 4.24
CA GLU A 3 0.20 19.53 3.14
C GLU A 3 0.53 18.09 2.75
N ARG A 4 -0.49 17.26 2.64
CA ARG A 4 -0.31 15.87 2.25
C ARG A 4 -0.11 15.84 0.74
N GLU A 5 0.97 15.19 0.31
CA GLU A 5 1.13 14.84 -1.10
C GLU A 5 -0.04 13.95 -1.52
N ASP A 6 -0.73 14.32 -2.60
CA ASP A 6 -1.86 13.57 -3.15
C ASP A 6 -1.76 13.53 -4.68
N SER A 7 -0.68 12.94 -5.18
CA SER A 7 -0.45 12.76 -6.62
C SER A 7 -0.25 11.30 -7.01
N PRO A 8 -0.29 10.98 -8.33
CA PRO A 8 0.02 9.65 -8.83
C PRO A 8 1.41 9.12 -8.42
N VAL A 9 2.35 9.99 -8.07
CA VAL A 9 3.68 9.58 -7.61
C VAL A 9 3.60 8.91 -6.25
N LEU A 10 2.84 9.45 -5.31
CA LEU A 10 2.65 8.82 -4.01
C LEU A 10 1.88 7.51 -4.13
N ASP A 11 0.87 7.44 -5.00
CA ASP A 11 0.16 6.19 -5.30
C ASP A 11 1.16 5.09 -5.74
N ALA A 12 2.07 5.42 -6.66
CA ALA A 12 3.06 4.48 -7.17
C ALA A 12 4.08 4.04 -6.10
N LEU A 13 4.49 4.96 -5.21
CA LEU A 13 5.38 4.62 -4.08
C LEU A 13 4.69 3.70 -3.06
N ILE A 14 3.43 3.96 -2.75
CA ILE A 14 2.62 3.08 -1.88
C ILE A 14 2.45 1.72 -2.53
N PHE A 15 2.12 1.69 -3.82
CA PHE A 15 2.01 0.44 -4.57
C PHE A 15 3.32 -0.36 -4.50
N ALA A 16 4.48 0.27 -4.74
CA ALA A 16 5.76 -0.40 -4.68
C ALA A 16 6.05 -0.97 -3.28
N ASP A 17 5.86 -0.18 -2.21
CA ASP A 17 6.09 -0.61 -0.82
C ASP A 17 5.18 -1.77 -0.40
N MET A 18 3.91 -1.73 -0.80
CA MET A 18 2.91 -2.73 -0.41
C MET A 18 2.94 -4.01 -1.25
N THR A 19 3.51 -3.98 -2.44
CA THR A 19 3.45 -5.11 -3.38
C THR A 19 4.82 -5.66 -3.78
N THR A 20 5.92 -5.09 -3.28
CA THR A 20 7.28 -5.54 -3.61
C THR A 20 8.07 -5.89 -2.36
N GLY A 21 8.62 -7.10 -2.32
CA GLY A 21 9.52 -7.53 -1.26
C GLY A 21 10.95 -7.05 -1.41
N PRO A 22 11.79 -7.27 -0.39
CA PRO A 22 13.19 -6.82 -0.39
C PRO A 22 14.04 -7.47 -1.49
N ALA A 23 13.63 -8.61 -2.04
CA ALA A 23 14.29 -9.27 -3.17
C ALA A 23 13.61 -8.96 -4.52
N GLY A 24 12.64 -8.04 -4.56
CA GLY A 24 11.90 -7.68 -5.75
C GLY A 24 10.73 -8.63 -6.08
N GLU A 25 10.39 -9.54 -5.18
CA GLU A 25 9.26 -10.44 -5.34
C GLU A 25 7.93 -9.69 -5.26
N ARG A 26 6.93 -10.13 -6.04
CA ARG A 26 5.58 -9.56 -5.98
C ARG A 26 4.78 -10.16 -4.83
N PHE A 27 4.08 -9.30 -4.11
CA PHE A 27 3.11 -9.67 -3.09
C PHE A 27 1.72 -9.20 -3.44
N ASP A 28 0.74 -10.02 -3.08
CA ASP A 28 -0.66 -9.62 -3.04
C ASP A 28 -0.85 -8.62 -1.88
N PHE A 29 -1.56 -7.53 -2.14
CA PHE A 29 -1.80 -6.46 -1.18
C PHE A 29 -2.54 -6.97 0.07
N GLY A 30 -3.61 -7.75 -0.12
CA GLY A 30 -4.41 -8.27 0.99
C GLY A 30 -3.59 -9.16 1.90
N ARG A 31 -2.86 -10.11 1.31
CA ARG A 31 -1.94 -10.99 2.03
C ARG A 31 -0.86 -10.21 2.79
N ARG A 32 -0.33 -9.14 2.20
CA ARG A 32 0.68 -8.29 2.85
C ARG A 32 0.11 -7.58 4.08
N ILE A 33 -1.09 -7.03 3.98
CA ILE A 33 -1.77 -6.37 5.11
C ILE A 33 -2.03 -7.38 6.23
N ASP A 34 -2.55 -8.57 5.91
CA ASP A 34 -2.82 -9.59 6.91
C ASP A 34 -1.53 -10.05 7.62
N GLU A 35 -0.44 -10.24 6.87
CA GLU A 35 0.88 -10.54 7.44
C GLU A 35 1.37 -9.45 8.41
N ILE A 36 1.23 -8.17 8.03
CA ILE A 36 1.61 -7.04 8.87
C ILE A 36 0.77 -7.03 10.16
N LEU A 37 -0.54 -7.24 10.06
CA LEU A 37 -1.42 -7.26 11.24
C LEU A 37 -1.21 -8.46 12.15
N VAL A 38 -0.68 -9.57 11.64
CA VAL A 38 -0.21 -10.71 12.45
C VAL A 38 1.15 -10.42 13.09
N ARG A 39 2.07 -9.77 12.37
CA ARG A 39 3.41 -9.43 12.86
C ARG A 39 3.39 -8.38 13.98
N TYR A 40 2.49 -7.41 13.87
CA TYR A 40 2.32 -6.33 14.82
C TYR A 40 1.01 -6.51 15.59
N GLU A 41 1.11 -6.88 16.86
CA GLU A 41 -0.03 -7.10 17.76
C GLU A 41 -0.95 -5.86 17.88
N PRO A 42 -2.25 -6.05 18.14
CA PRO A 42 -3.16 -4.98 18.48
C PRO A 42 -2.62 -4.09 19.62
N GLY A 43 -2.77 -2.78 19.47
CA GLY A 43 -2.22 -1.79 20.40
C GLY A 43 -0.83 -1.26 20.03
N SER A 44 -0.12 -1.91 19.10
CA SER A 44 1.05 -1.30 18.48
C SER A 44 0.66 -0.14 17.56
N GLU A 45 1.57 0.84 17.42
CA GLU A 45 1.36 1.98 16.53
C GLU A 45 1.22 1.52 15.07
N VAL A 46 1.97 0.51 14.67
CA VAL A 46 1.92 -0.06 13.31
C VAL A 46 0.56 -0.71 13.05
N HIS A 47 0.08 -1.57 13.94
CA HIS A 47 -1.23 -2.21 13.79
C HIS A 47 -2.34 -1.16 13.68
N THR A 48 -2.28 -0.14 14.54
CA THR A 48 -3.25 0.96 14.54
C THR A 48 -3.21 1.77 13.25
N ALA A 49 -2.02 2.14 12.79
CA ALA A 49 -1.83 2.91 11.56
C ALA A 49 -2.35 2.14 10.36
N ILE A 50 -1.89 0.90 10.17
CA ILE A 50 -2.26 0.05 9.03
C ILE A 50 -3.75 -0.27 9.01
N SER A 51 -4.35 -0.56 10.16
CA SER A 51 -5.80 -0.80 10.26
C SER A 51 -6.61 0.41 9.80
N LYS A 52 -6.16 1.62 10.15
CA LYS A 52 -6.85 2.88 9.77
C LYS A 52 -6.60 3.25 8.31
N THR A 53 -5.40 3.00 7.79
CA THR A 53 -5.02 3.42 6.44
C THR A 53 -5.32 2.38 5.37
N ARG A 54 -5.67 1.14 5.73
CA ARG A 54 -5.96 0.05 4.78
C ARG A 54 -6.80 0.48 3.58
N PRO A 55 -7.97 1.14 3.72
CA PRO A 55 -8.78 1.54 2.56
C PRO A 55 -8.06 2.54 1.64
N TYR A 56 -7.25 3.43 2.21
CA TYR A 56 -6.47 4.39 1.44
C TYR A 56 -5.32 3.70 0.68
N LEU A 57 -4.64 2.76 1.33
CA LEU A 57 -3.55 1.98 0.70
C LEU A 57 -4.08 1.11 -0.45
N GLU A 58 -5.23 0.47 -0.25
CA GLU A 58 -5.91 -0.32 -1.28
C GLU A 58 -6.27 0.56 -2.49
N GLY A 59 -6.87 1.73 -2.25
CA GLY A 59 -7.18 2.67 -3.32
C GLY A 59 -5.95 3.18 -4.09
N ALA A 60 -4.80 3.35 -3.42
CA ALA A 60 -3.55 3.73 -4.07
C ALA A 60 -3.01 2.61 -4.98
N VAL A 61 -3.11 1.35 -4.53
CA VAL A 61 -2.77 0.16 -5.32
C VAL A 61 -3.66 0.09 -6.57
N ASP A 62 -4.97 0.17 -6.40
CA ASP A 62 -5.94 0.07 -7.50
C ASP A 62 -5.74 1.18 -8.54
N ARG A 63 -5.58 2.43 -8.11
CA ARG A 63 -5.32 3.56 -9.01
C ARG A 63 -3.99 3.41 -9.77
N THR A 64 -2.97 2.81 -9.15
CA THR A 64 -1.69 2.56 -9.82
C THR A 64 -1.85 1.47 -10.89
N LEU A 65 -2.52 0.36 -10.56
CA LEU A 65 -2.78 -0.71 -11.52
C LEU A 65 -3.59 -0.23 -12.72
N ALA A 66 -4.67 0.52 -12.49
CA ALA A 66 -5.49 1.09 -13.57
C ALA A 66 -4.66 1.95 -14.54
N ARG A 67 -3.74 2.78 -14.02
CA ARG A 67 -2.85 3.59 -14.86
C ARG A 67 -1.85 2.75 -15.65
N LEU A 68 -1.30 1.70 -15.05
CA LEU A 68 -0.36 0.80 -15.74
C LEU A 68 -1.06 0.03 -16.87
N ASP A 69 -2.30 -0.40 -16.63
CA ASP A 69 -3.13 -1.04 -17.64
C ASP A 69 -3.44 -0.07 -18.79
N ASP A 70 -3.82 1.17 -18.49
CA ASP A 70 -4.07 2.23 -19.48
C ASP A 70 -2.82 2.58 -20.33
N GLN A 71 -1.60 2.41 -19.80
CA GLN A 71 -0.35 2.63 -20.56
C GLN A 71 0.02 1.47 -21.49
N SER A 72 -0.57 0.30 -21.29
CA SER A 72 -0.30 -0.91 -22.08
C SER A 72 -1.25 -1.11 -23.26
N MET A 73 -2.19 -0.18 -23.45
CA MET A 73 -3.06 -0.03 -24.62
C MET A 73 -2.56 1.06 -25.56
#